data_AF-A0A392M4L1-F1
#
_entry.id   AF-A0A392M4L1-F1
#
_cell.length_a   1.000
_cell.length_b   1.000
_cell.length_c   1.000
_cell.angle_alpha   90.00
_cell.angle_beta   90.00
_cell.angle_gamma   90.00
#
_symmetry.space_group_name_H-M   'P 1'
#
loop_
_entity.id
_entity.type
_entity.pdbx_description
1 polymer ?
#
loop_
_entity_poly.entity_id
_entity_poly.type
_entity_poly.pdbx_seq_one_letter_code
_entity_poly.pdbx_strand_id
1 'polypeptide(L)' 'YNAMVFEALSTLKDANGSDLNAIASFIEQKHQVPQNFRRTLSSRLRTLVNQEKLEKVK' A
#
# COMPACT_ATOMS: atom_id res chain seq x y z
N TYR A 1 -7.96 -5.87 -0.38
CA TYR A 1 -6.81 -4.96 -0.57
C TYR A 1 -6.78 -3.79 0.40
N ASN A 2 -7.89 -3.06 0.63
CA ASN A 2 -7.88 -1.92 1.57
C ASN A 2 -7.36 -2.26 2.96
N ALA A 3 -7.85 -3.34 3.57
CA ALA A 3 -7.41 -3.75 4.89
C ALA A 3 -5.89 -3.96 4.94
N MET A 4 -5.32 -4.72 4.00
CA MET A 4 -3.86 -4.94 3.90
C MET A 4 -3.08 -3.64 3.67
N VAL A 5 -3.61 -2.71 2.86
CA VAL A 5 -2.98 -1.39 2.63
C VAL A 5 -2.96 -0.56 3.91
N PHE A 6 -4.09 -0.45 4.60
CA PHE A 6 -4.18 0.32 5.85
C PHE A 6 -3.38 -0.31 6.98
N GLU A 7 -3.34 -1.64 7.06
CA GLU A 7 -2.49 -2.36 8.00
C GLU A 7 -1.01 -2.08 7.73
N ALA A 8 -0.58 -2.18 6.47
CA ALA A 8 0.78 -1.87 6.06
C ALA A 8 1.15 -0.43 6.43
N LEU A 9 0.33 0.55 6.07
CA LEU A 9 0.57 1.96 6.39
C LEU A 9 0.56 2.24 7.91
N SER A 10 -0.30 1.57 8.67
CA SER A 10 -0.34 1.73 10.13
C SER A 10 0.87 1.12 10.83
N THR A 11 1.50 0.13 10.20
CA THR A 11 2.68 -0.57 10.73
C THR A 11 3.98 0.09 10.28
N LEU A 12 4.07 0.47 9.01
CA LEU A 12 5.16 1.22 8.40
C LEU A 12 5.03 2.71 8.80
N LYS A 13 5.21 3.01 10.08
CA LYS A 13 5.19 4.38 10.61
C LYS A 13 6.46 5.14 10.23
N ASP A 14 6.68 5.33 8.94
CA ASP A 14 7.79 6.13 8.45
C ASP A 14 7.38 7.60 8.43
N ALA A 15 8.26 8.47 8.94
CA ALA A 15 7.96 9.90 9.08
C ALA A 15 7.75 10.58 7.72
N ASN A 16 8.30 10.01 6.65
CA ASN A 16 8.15 10.49 5.27
C ASN A 16 7.07 9.73 4.48
N GLY A 17 6.26 8.91 5.15
CA GLY A 17 5.31 8.01 4.51
C GLY A 17 5.97 6.76 3.92
N SER A 18 5.15 5.85 3.40
CA SER A 18 5.62 4.59 2.82
C SER A 18 5.45 4.59 1.31
N ASP A 19 6.49 4.18 0.58
CA ASP A 19 6.41 3.98 -0.86
C ASP A 19 5.69 2.67 -1.23
N LEU A 20 5.37 2.52 -2.52
CA LEU A 20 4.70 1.34 -3.05
C LEU A 20 5.47 0.04 -2.77
N ASN A 21 6.80 0.07 -2.82
CA ASN A 21 7.63 -1.12 -2.65
C ASN A 21 7.63 -1.56 -1.19
N ALA A 22 7.71 -0.63 -0.24
CA ALA A 22 7.62 -0.91 1.19
C ALA A 22 6.26 -1.53 1.54
N ILE A 23 5.16 -0.93 1.06
CA ILE A 23 3.80 -1.46 1.27
C ILE A 23 3.65 -2.84 0.62
N ALA A 24 4.11 -3.01 -0.63
CA ALA A 24 4.04 -4.29 -1.33
C ALA A 24 4.80 -5.39 -0.59
N SER A 25 6.04 -5.09 -0.18
CA SER A 25 6.92 -6.06 0.48
C SER A 25 6.37 -6.49 1.83
N PHE A 26 5.78 -5.57 2.61
CA PHE A 26 5.11 -5.89 3.87
C PHE A 26 3.96 -6.88 3.67
N ILE A 27 3.13 -6.66 2.65
CA ILE A 27 1.99 -7.53 2.36
C ILE A 27 2.46 -8.88 1.80
N GLU A 28 3.45 -8.89 0.90
CA GLU A 28 4.07 -10.10 0.33
C GLU A 28 4.69 -11.01 1.40
N GLN A 29 5.23 -10.44 2.48
CA GLN A 29 5.80 -11.22 3.60
C GLN A 29 4.73 -11.83 4.52
N LYS A 30 3.56 -11.20 4.63
CA LYS A 30 2.49 -11.64 5.54
C LYS A 30 1.42 -12.50 4.86
N HIS A 31 1.24 -12.35 3.56
CA HIS A 31 0.17 -12.99 2.81
C HIS A 31 0.68 -13.58 1.51
N GLN A 32 0.15 -14.74 1.11
CA GLN A 32 0.30 -15.19 -0.28
C GLN A 32 -0.45 -14.23 -1.20
N VAL A 33 0.30 -13.57 -2.08
CA VAL A 33 -0.25 -12.64 -3.06
C VAL A 33 -0.02 -13.13 -4.49
N PRO A 34 -0.92 -12.78 -5.44
CA PRO A 34 -0.73 -13.13 -6.85
C PRO A 34 0.50 -12.46 -7.48
N GLN A 35 1.04 -13.03 -8.57
CA GLN A 35 2.22 -12.50 -9.26
C GLN A 35 2.03 -11.06 -9.81
N ASN A 36 0.80 -10.67 -10.15
CA ASN A 36 0.45 -9.33 -10.63
C ASN A 36 0.06 -8.35 -9.50
N PHE A 37 0.27 -8.74 -8.24
CA PHE A 37 -0.18 -7.99 -7.07
C PHE A 37 0.30 -6.55 -7.05
N ARG A 38 1.58 -6.29 -7.34
CA ARG A 38 2.15 -4.93 -7.33
C ARG A 38 1.44 -3.97 -8.28
N ARG A 39 1.02 -4.46 -9.46
CA ARG A 39 0.24 -3.66 -10.43
C ARG A 39 -1.15 -3.33 -9.87
N THR A 40 -1.82 -4.32 -9.30
CA THR A 40 -3.14 -4.15 -8.68
C THR A 40 -3.08 -3.23 -7.46
N LEU A 41 -2.04 -3.36 -6.64
CA LEU A 41 -1.77 -2.52 -5.49
C LEU A 41 -1.55 -1.06 -5.90
N SER A 42 -0.72 -0.80 -6.91
CA SER A 42 -0.49 0.55 -7.45
C SER A 42 -1.79 1.22 -7.90
N SER A 43 -2.60 0.51 -8.68
CA SER A 43 -3.93 0.99 -9.10
C SER A 43 -4.84 1.28 -7.90
N ARG A 44 -4.77 0.43 -6.86
CA ARG A 44 -5.55 0.60 -5.64
C ARG A 44 -5.12 1.82 -4.83
N LEU A 45 -3.82 2.04 -4.65
CA LEU A 45 -3.30 3.22 -3.96
C LEU A 45 -3.73 4.50 -4.68
N ARG A 46 -3.61 4.54 -6.01
CA ARG A 46 -4.09 5.69 -6.81
C ARG A 46 -5.58 5.94 -6.62
N THR A 47 -6.38 4.87 -6.60
CA THR A 47 -7.83 4.98 -6.35
C THR A 47 -8.11 5.54 -4.94
N LEU A 48 -7.38 5.09 -3.92
CA LEU A 48 -7.57 5.56 -2.55
C LEU A 48 -7.15 7.03 -2.38
N VAL A 49 -6.12 7.48 -3.09
CA VAL A 49 -5.74 8.89 -3.16
C VAL A 49 -6.85 9.72 -3.82
N ASN A 50 -7.39 9.26 -4.95
CA ASN A 50 -8.52 9.92 -5.61
C ASN A 50 -9.80 9.94 -4.77
N GLN A 51 -9.94 9.01 -3.82
CA GLN A 51 -11.05 8.95 -2.86
C GLN A 51 -10.76 9.76 -1.59
N GLU A 52 -9.64 10.50 -1.53
CA GLU A 52 -9.22 11.28 -0.36
C GLU A 52 -9.04 10.42 0.91
N LYS A 53 -8.84 9.11 0.75
CA LYS A 53 -8.60 8.16 1.84
C LYS A 53 -7.11 8.00 2.16
N LEU A 54 -6.25 8.41 1.24
CA LEU A 54 -4.81 8.43 1.38
C LEU A 54 -4.28 9.75 0.85
N GLU A 55 -3.31 10.32 1.53
CA GLU A 55 -2.56 11.47 1.03
C GLU A 55 -1.28 10.97 0.35
N LYS A 56 -0.97 11.53 -0.81
CA LYS A 56 0.32 11.29 -1.48
C LYS A 56 1.29 12.39 -1.09
N VAL A 57 2.25 12.04 -0.25
CA VAL A 57 3.39 12.89 0.09
C VAL A 57 4.49 12.80 -0.98
N LYS A 58 5.29 13.85 -1.11
CA LYS A 58 6.23 14.07 -2.23
C LYS A 58 7.63 13.55 -1.95
#